data_AF-A0A2I0QFZ7-F1
#
_entry.id   AF-A0A2I0QFZ7-F1
#
_cell.length_a   1.000
_cell.length_b   1.000
_cell.length_c   1.000
_cell.angle_alpha   90.00
_cell.angle_beta   90.00
_cell.angle_gamma   90.00
#
_symmetry.space_group_name_H-M   'P 1'
#
loop_
_entity.id
_entity.type
_entity.pdbx_description
1 polymer ?
#
loop_
_entity_poly.entity_id
_entity_poly.type
_entity_poly.pdbx_seq_one_letter_code
_entity_poly.pdbx_strand_id
1 'polypeptide(L)'
;MEEMLNLMDGLTAIGIAPEEDYAHFMKMLMFAVAAVTIMSGALAERVKIVPYMIAAMIIGGFGYPVVEHLAWGGGFLANIGFHDFAGSAVVHAFGGIIGFTAAYIIGARIGKYRNGTSVPIAGHNVPFAVLGAWILAIGWFGFNIGSISSFNDWKIGLSVAVATTLAMAGGIIGAAIMSKGDPLFIANGAAAGLVAICAGADVVHPVGGLLIGFVAGILLPVVYKFIDSKLKIDDVCAVTSVHAVSGIWGTLAA
;
A
#
# COMPACT_ATOMS: atom_id res chain seq x y z
N MET A 1 -37.30 20.94 -12.89
CA MET A 1 -35.91 21.32 -12.53
C MET A 1 -35.81 21.54 -11.04
N GLU A 2 -36.66 22.37 -10.45
CA GLU A 2 -36.78 22.57 -8.99
C GLU A 2 -37.23 21.30 -8.24
N GLU A 3 -38.21 20.56 -8.77
CA GLU A 3 -38.59 19.24 -8.22
C GLU A 3 -37.48 18.17 -8.33
N MET A 4 -36.59 18.29 -9.32
CA MET A 4 -35.48 17.36 -9.50
C MET A 4 -34.34 17.66 -8.50
N LEU A 5 -34.11 18.93 -8.21
CA LEU A 5 -33.18 19.39 -7.16
C LEU A 5 -33.67 18.97 -5.78
N ASN A 6 -34.97 19.16 -5.47
CA ASN A 6 -35.55 18.73 -4.21
C ASN A 6 -35.52 17.20 -4.02
N LEU A 7 -35.63 16.42 -5.11
CA LEU A 7 -35.46 14.97 -5.07
C LEU A 7 -34.01 14.58 -4.77
N MET A 8 -33.02 15.28 -5.35
CA MET A 8 -31.60 15.06 -5.08
C MET A 8 -31.23 15.47 -3.65
N ASP A 9 -31.78 16.55 -3.12
CA ASP A 9 -31.61 16.96 -1.72
C ASP A 9 -32.23 15.94 -0.75
N GLY A 10 -33.41 15.39 -1.09
CA GLY A 10 -34.06 14.31 -0.33
C GLY A 10 -33.29 12.99 -0.36
N LEU A 11 -32.63 12.67 -1.48
CA LEU A 11 -31.74 11.50 -1.63
C LEU A 11 -30.44 11.69 -0.84
N THR A 12 -29.88 12.90 -0.84
CA THR A 12 -28.70 13.26 -0.04
C THR A 12 -29.00 13.14 1.46
N ALA A 13 -30.21 13.52 1.89
CA ALA A 13 -30.67 13.40 3.27
C ALA A 13 -30.83 11.95 3.77
N ILE A 14 -30.96 10.97 2.86
CA ILE A 14 -30.97 9.52 3.19
C ILE A 14 -29.66 8.81 2.83
N GLY A 15 -28.58 9.57 2.58
CA GLY A 15 -27.24 9.04 2.34
C GLY A 15 -26.96 8.55 0.91
N ILE A 16 -27.84 8.87 -0.04
CA ILE A 16 -27.65 8.61 -1.47
C ILE A 16 -27.12 9.90 -2.08
N ALA A 17 -25.80 10.01 -2.11
CA ALA A 17 -25.08 11.24 -2.37
C ALA A 17 -24.88 11.46 -3.90
N PRO A 18 -24.74 12.72 -4.39
CA PRO A 18 -24.62 13.06 -5.83
C PRO A 18 -23.48 12.32 -6.56
N GLU A 19 -23.43 12.36 -7.90
CA GLU A 19 -22.48 11.57 -8.72
C GLU A 19 -20.99 11.70 -8.29
N GLU A 20 -20.59 12.88 -7.81
CA GLU A 20 -19.25 13.12 -7.25
C GLU A 20 -18.98 12.30 -5.98
N ASP A 21 -20.00 12.03 -5.18
CA ASP A 21 -19.91 11.20 -3.98
C ASP A 21 -19.80 9.71 -4.31
N TYR A 22 -20.34 9.21 -5.43
CA TYR A 22 -20.13 7.81 -5.81
C TYR A 22 -18.71 7.55 -6.31
N ALA A 23 -18.14 8.47 -7.09
CA ALA A 23 -16.75 8.35 -7.54
C ALA A 23 -15.80 8.43 -6.34
N HIS A 24 -16.03 9.38 -5.44
CA HIS A 24 -15.27 9.50 -4.20
C HIS A 24 -15.43 8.25 -3.30
N PHE A 25 -16.66 7.78 -3.10
CA PHE A 25 -16.95 6.56 -2.36
C PHE A 25 -16.22 5.35 -2.94
N MET A 26 -16.29 5.15 -4.27
CA MET A 26 -15.60 4.03 -4.91
C MET A 26 -14.08 4.13 -4.77
N LYS A 27 -13.50 5.34 -4.86
CA LYS A 27 -12.07 5.55 -4.59
C LYS A 27 -11.71 5.12 -3.16
N MET A 28 -12.44 5.64 -2.16
CA MET A 28 -12.16 5.34 -0.76
C MET A 28 -12.42 3.88 -0.40
N LEU A 29 -13.45 3.27 -1.00
CA LEU A 29 -13.71 1.83 -0.89
C LEU A 29 -12.53 1.01 -1.42
N MET A 30 -12.00 1.34 -2.60
CA MET A 30 -10.85 0.62 -3.16
C MET A 30 -9.59 0.80 -2.31
N PHE A 31 -9.39 1.96 -1.68
CA PHE A 31 -8.27 2.18 -0.76
C PHE A 31 -8.43 1.36 0.53
N ALA A 32 -9.64 1.30 1.07
CA ALA A 32 -9.95 0.44 2.21
C ALA A 32 -9.72 -1.04 1.88
N VAL A 33 -10.16 -1.50 0.70
CA VAL A 33 -9.92 -2.86 0.22
C VAL A 33 -8.42 -3.13 0.10
N ALA A 34 -7.65 -2.19 -0.46
CA ALA A 34 -6.19 -2.32 -0.55
C ALA A 34 -5.56 -2.43 0.85
N ALA A 35 -5.88 -1.51 1.77
CA ALA A 35 -5.38 -1.49 3.14
C ALA A 35 -5.64 -2.82 3.88
N VAL A 36 -6.85 -3.36 3.76
CA VAL A 36 -7.26 -4.62 4.40
C VAL A 36 -6.57 -5.82 3.76
N THR A 37 -6.51 -5.88 2.44
CA THR A 37 -5.99 -7.07 1.74
C THR A 37 -4.48 -7.23 1.86
N ILE A 38 -3.73 -6.15 2.17
CA ILE A 38 -2.29 -6.21 2.43
C ILE A 38 -1.94 -7.26 3.50
N MET A 39 -2.76 -7.38 4.55
CA MET A 39 -2.56 -8.37 5.61
C MET A 39 -2.54 -9.82 5.07
N SER A 40 -3.30 -10.12 4.01
CA SER A 40 -3.38 -11.48 3.45
C SER A 40 -2.02 -12.03 3.01
N GLY A 41 -1.18 -11.17 2.43
CA GLY A 41 0.16 -11.52 1.96
C GLY A 41 1.11 -11.86 3.12
N ALA A 42 0.92 -11.29 4.30
CA ALA A 42 1.70 -11.63 5.47
C ALA A 42 1.28 -12.99 6.04
N LEU A 43 -0.01 -13.34 5.89
CA LEU A 43 -0.68 -14.44 6.58
C LEU A 43 -0.91 -15.71 5.76
N ALA A 44 -0.50 -15.71 4.48
CA ALA A 44 -0.69 -16.83 3.58
C ALA A 44 -0.23 -18.17 4.18
N GLU A 45 -0.86 -19.25 3.72
CA GLU A 45 -0.60 -20.67 4.06
C GLU A 45 -0.99 -21.13 5.47
N ARG A 46 -1.27 -20.23 6.43
CA ARG A 46 -1.57 -20.64 7.82
C ARG A 46 -2.77 -19.97 8.49
N VAL A 47 -3.38 -18.98 7.85
CA VAL A 47 -4.56 -18.31 8.38
C VAL A 47 -5.84 -19.10 8.10
N LYS A 48 -6.76 -19.14 9.06
CA LYS A 48 -8.11 -19.67 8.86
C LYS A 48 -9.00 -18.60 8.22
N ILE A 49 -9.79 -18.98 7.23
CA ILE A 49 -10.61 -18.04 6.45
C ILE A 49 -11.62 -17.27 7.31
N VAL A 50 -12.32 -17.93 8.25
CA VAL A 50 -13.36 -17.26 9.05
C VAL A 50 -12.78 -16.17 9.97
N PRO A 51 -11.75 -16.44 10.81
CA PRO A 51 -11.07 -15.39 11.56
C PRO A 51 -10.48 -14.28 10.69
N TYR A 52 -9.95 -14.62 9.52
CA TYR A 52 -9.44 -13.63 8.56
C TYR A 52 -10.56 -12.69 8.08
N MET A 53 -11.71 -13.22 7.70
CA MET A 53 -12.86 -12.42 7.25
C MET A 53 -13.39 -11.51 8.37
N ILE A 54 -13.46 -12.02 9.61
CA ILE A 54 -13.85 -11.21 10.77
C ILE A 54 -12.86 -10.08 11.02
N ALA A 55 -11.56 -10.37 10.99
CA ALA A 55 -10.53 -9.34 11.12
C ALA A 55 -10.61 -8.31 9.99
N ALA A 56 -10.82 -8.75 8.75
CA ALA A 56 -10.98 -7.88 7.59
C ALA A 56 -12.19 -6.94 7.73
N MET A 57 -13.32 -7.43 8.26
CA MET A 57 -14.49 -6.57 8.53
C MET A 57 -14.22 -5.54 9.63
N ILE A 58 -13.52 -5.92 10.70
CA ILE A 58 -13.18 -4.99 11.80
C ILE A 58 -12.18 -3.94 11.32
N ILE A 59 -11.13 -4.37 10.62
CA ILE A 59 -10.11 -3.47 10.09
C ILE A 59 -10.73 -2.55 9.03
N GLY A 60 -11.46 -3.08 8.05
CA GLY A 60 -12.04 -2.28 6.97
C GLY A 60 -13.23 -1.42 7.38
N GLY A 61 -14.07 -1.90 8.30
CA GLY A 61 -15.27 -1.21 8.76
C GLY A 61 -15.03 -0.23 9.90
N PHE A 62 -13.92 -0.34 10.63
CA PHE A 62 -13.61 0.53 11.77
C PHE A 62 -12.16 1.02 11.78
N GLY A 63 -11.18 0.13 11.72
CA GLY A 63 -9.76 0.51 11.85
C GLY A 63 -9.28 1.49 10.76
N TYR A 64 -9.55 1.17 9.50
CA TYR A 64 -9.15 1.98 8.35
C TYR A 64 -9.92 3.32 8.29
N PRO A 65 -11.26 3.37 8.43
CA PRO A 65 -12.00 4.64 8.49
C PRO A 65 -11.48 5.60 9.57
N VAL A 66 -11.04 5.09 10.73
CA VAL A 66 -10.45 5.95 11.78
C VAL A 66 -9.14 6.58 11.29
N VAL A 67 -8.26 5.81 10.67
CA VAL A 67 -6.96 6.31 10.16
C VAL A 67 -7.15 7.25 8.97
N GLU A 68 -8.06 6.91 8.07
CA GLU A 68 -8.48 7.77 6.96
C GLU A 68 -9.02 9.10 7.47
N HIS A 69 -9.94 9.10 8.44
CA HIS A 69 -10.49 10.34 8.99
C HIS A 69 -9.41 11.22 9.63
N LEU A 70 -8.44 10.61 10.33
CA LEU A 70 -7.33 11.36 10.93
C LEU A 70 -6.51 12.13 9.91
N ALA A 71 -6.24 11.54 8.74
CA ALA A 71 -5.34 12.08 7.72
C ALA A 71 -6.03 12.85 6.59
N TRP A 72 -7.20 12.41 6.12
CA TRP A 72 -7.88 12.97 4.96
C TRP A 72 -9.28 13.51 5.29
N GLY A 73 -9.98 12.90 6.26
CA GLY A 73 -11.34 13.29 6.64
C GLY A 73 -11.45 14.52 7.58
N GLY A 74 -10.41 15.34 7.70
CA GLY A 74 -10.41 16.55 8.55
C GLY A 74 -10.09 16.31 10.03
N GLY A 75 -9.56 15.13 10.39
CA GLY A 75 -9.13 14.80 11.74
C GLY A 75 -7.77 15.43 12.12
N PHE A 76 -7.16 14.92 13.19
CA PHE A 76 -6.00 15.55 13.81
C PHE A 76 -4.81 15.75 12.86
N LEU A 77 -4.43 14.74 12.08
CA LEU A 77 -3.27 14.82 11.18
C LEU A 77 -3.51 15.82 10.05
N ALA A 78 -4.71 15.82 9.48
CA ALA A 78 -5.12 16.82 8.49
C ALA A 78 -4.96 18.26 9.02
N ASN A 79 -5.37 18.49 10.28
CA ASN A 79 -5.32 19.82 10.91
C ASN A 79 -3.90 20.31 11.27
N ILE A 80 -2.90 19.42 11.32
CA ILE A 80 -1.51 19.80 11.56
C ILE A 80 -0.66 19.83 10.27
N GLY A 81 -1.31 19.71 9.10
CA GLY A 81 -0.63 19.78 7.80
C GLY A 81 0.08 18.49 7.39
N PHE A 82 -0.37 17.33 7.88
CA PHE A 82 0.14 16.05 7.42
C PHE A 82 -0.18 15.84 5.94
N HIS A 83 0.85 15.58 5.13
CA HIS A 83 0.70 15.32 3.69
C HIS A 83 0.88 13.83 3.39
N ASP A 84 -0.15 13.22 2.81
CA ASP A 84 -0.08 11.87 2.26
C ASP A 84 -1.04 11.79 1.07
N PHE A 85 -0.54 12.08 -0.13
CA PHE A 85 -1.37 12.28 -1.31
C PHE A 85 -2.26 11.09 -1.69
N ALA A 86 -1.67 9.89 -1.80
CA ALA A 86 -2.38 8.68 -2.21
C ALA A 86 -2.34 7.55 -1.15
N GLY A 87 -1.59 7.68 -0.06
CA GLY A 87 -1.67 6.74 1.06
C GLY A 87 -0.42 5.89 1.33
N SER A 88 0.79 6.46 1.26
CA SER A 88 1.98 5.76 1.76
C SER A 88 1.84 5.41 3.24
N ALA A 89 1.27 6.30 4.05
CA ALA A 89 0.98 6.02 5.46
C ALA A 89 -0.41 5.42 5.62
N VAL A 90 -1.43 6.11 5.12
CA VAL A 90 -2.85 5.81 5.39
C VAL A 90 -3.26 4.43 4.91
N VAL A 91 -2.75 4.00 3.75
CA VAL A 91 -3.08 2.68 3.17
C VAL A 91 -1.95 1.69 3.44
N HIS A 92 -0.73 2.01 3.01
CA HIS A 92 0.34 1.02 3.00
C HIS A 92 1.01 0.85 4.36
N ALA A 93 1.40 1.92 5.06
CA ALA A 93 2.01 1.77 6.37
C ALA A 93 1.02 1.12 7.35
N PHE A 94 -0.23 1.58 7.36
CA PHE A 94 -1.32 0.99 8.14
C PHE A 94 -1.50 -0.51 7.85
N GLY A 95 -1.75 -0.88 6.59
CA GLY A 95 -1.96 -2.28 6.20
C GLY A 95 -0.73 -3.15 6.47
N GLY A 96 0.47 -2.62 6.25
CA GLY A 96 1.73 -3.30 6.51
C GLY A 96 1.98 -3.56 7.99
N ILE A 97 1.69 -2.59 8.87
CA ILE A 97 1.82 -2.73 10.33
C ILE A 97 0.82 -3.76 10.85
N ILE A 98 -0.40 -3.78 10.32
CA ILE A 98 -1.39 -4.82 10.62
C ILE A 98 -0.88 -6.18 10.17
N GLY A 99 -0.38 -6.30 8.94
CA GLY A 99 0.21 -7.54 8.42
C GLY A 99 1.35 -8.06 9.30
N PHE A 100 2.27 -7.19 9.69
CA PHE A 100 3.36 -7.49 10.62
C PHE A 100 2.84 -7.99 11.97
N THR A 101 1.90 -7.26 12.57
CA THR A 101 1.32 -7.59 13.88
C THR A 101 0.58 -8.92 13.84
N ALA A 102 -0.19 -9.16 12.78
CA ALA A 102 -0.91 -10.41 12.60
C ALA A 102 0.05 -11.59 12.37
N ALA A 103 1.12 -11.41 11.58
CA ALA A 103 2.14 -12.43 11.37
C ALA A 103 2.88 -12.77 12.68
N TYR A 104 3.14 -11.78 13.53
CA TYR A 104 3.69 -11.97 14.87
C TYR A 104 2.76 -12.78 15.77
N ILE A 105 1.47 -12.42 15.84
CA ILE A 105 0.48 -13.09 16.70
C ILE A 105 0.20 -14.53 16.26
N ILE A 106 0.01 -14.75 14.95
CA ILE A 106 -0.30 -16.09 14.40
C ILE A 106 0.93 -17.00 14.46
N GLY A 107 2.12 -16.41 14.37
CA GLY A 107 3.38 -17.14 14.35
C GLY A 107 3.77 -17.66 12.96
N ALA A 108 4.91 -18.35 12.95
CA ALA A 108 5.57 -18.79 11.74
C ALA A 108 4.96 -20.06 11.12
N ARG A 109 5.10 -20.22 9.80
CA ARG A 109 4.76 -21.47 9.12
C ARG A 109 5.61 -22.62 9.66
N ILE A 110 5.02 -23.81 9.63
CA ILE A 110 5.67 -25.03 10.08
C ILE A 110 6.97 -25.24 9.29
N GLY A 111 8.08 -25.41 10.01
CA GLY A 111 9.38 -25.65 9.41
C GLY A 111 10.12 -24.42 8.89
N LYS A 112 9.53 -23.21 8.95
CA LYS A 112 10.19 -21.94 8.60
C LYS A 112 11.42 -21.66 9.47
N TYR A 113 11.35 -21.99 10.76
CA TYR A 113 12.48 -21.86 11.67
C TYR A 113 12.86 -23.23 12.23
N ARG A 114 14.10 -23.67 11.99
CA ARG A 114 14.66 -24.94 12.51
C ARG A 114 15.89 -24.63 13.33
N ASN A 115 15.92 -25.07 14.59
CA ASN A 115 17.01 -24.80 15.53
C ASN A 115 17.40 -23.30 15.57
N GLY A 116 16.38 -22.43 15.60
CA GLY A 116 16.58 -20.97 15.60
C GLY A 116 17.10 -20.37 14.28
N THR A 117 17.24 -21.17 13.22
CA THR A 117 17.72 -20.71 11.90
C THR A 117 16.56 -20.60 10.92
N SER A 118 16.55 -19.54 10.09
CA SER A 118 15.55 -19.39 9.02
C SER A 118 15.82 -20.38 7.90
N VAL A 119 14.78 -21.10 7.49
CA VAL A 119 14.77 -22.02 6.37
C VAL A 119 13.85 -21.42 5.29
N PRO A 120 14.38 -21.10 4.10
CA PRO A 120 13.55 -20.59 3.00
C PRO A 120 12.45 -21.58 2.61
N ILE A 121 11.22 -21.08 2.47
CA ILE A 121 10.11 -21.81 1.87
C ILE A 121 9.95 -21.22 0.47
N ALA A 122 10.30 -22.01 -0.55
CA ALA A 122 10.30 -21.54 -1.93
C ALA A 122 8.87 -21.31 -2.43
N GLY A 123 8.69 -20.25 -3.23
CA GLY A 123 7.43 -20.02 -3.95
C GLY A 123 7.19 -21.12 -4.98
N HIS A 124 5.94 -21.54 -5.11
CA HIS A 124 5.56 -22.62 -6.03
C HIS A 124 5.53 -22.18 -7.51
N ASN A 125 5.43 -20.87 -7.79
CA ASN A 125 5.40 -20.33 -9.15
C ASN A 125 5.91 -18.87 -9.21
N VAL A 126 7.21 -18.69 -9.48
CA VAL A 126 7.85 -17.36 -9.57
C VAL A 126 7.29 -16.52 -10.72
N PRO A 127 7.12 -17.03 -11.96
CA PRO A 127 6.51 -16.25 -13.04
C PRO A 127 5.12 -15.70 -12.70
N PHE A 128 4.28 -16.48 -12.00
CA PHE A 128 2.95 -16.02 -11.59
C PHE A 128 3.01 -14.92 -10.53
N ALA A 129 3.94 -15.02 -9.57
CA ALA A 129 4.18 -13.95 -8.60
C ALA A 129 4.63 -12.64 -9.29
N VAL A 130 5.54 -12.74 -10.26
CA VAL A 130 6.02 -11.59 -11.05
C VAL A 130 4.88 -11.00 -11.89
N LEU A 131 4.03 -11.83 -12.51
CA LEU A 131 2.84 -11.37 -13.22
C LEU A 131 1.88 -10.61 -12.30
N GLY A 132 1.63 -11.12 -11.10
CA GLY A 132 0.83 -10.44 -10.08
C GLY A 132 1.39 -9.07 -9.72
N ALA A 133 2.71 -8.96 -9.51
CA ALA A 133 3.37 -7.68 -9.26
C ALA A 133 3.21 -6.68 -10.40
N TRP A 134 3.25 -7.13 -11.66
CA TRP A 134 3.00 -6.27 -12.83
C TRP A 134 1.54 -5.83 -12.96
N ILE A 135 0.57 -6.68 -12.63
CA ILE A 135 -0.84 -6.30 -12.57
C ILE A 135 -1.04 -5.20 -11.51
N LEU A 136 -0.43 -5.35 -10.33
CA LEU A 136 -0.44 -4.32 -9.30
C LEU A 136 0.22 -3.02 -9.78
N ALA A 137 1.37 -3.12 -10.44
CA ALA A 137 2.07 -1.95 -10.97
C ALA A 137 1.22 -1.15 -11.97
N ILE A 138 0.50 -1.83 -12.86
CA ILE A 138 -0.44 -1.18 -13.79
C ILE A 138 -1.60 -0.54 -13.01
N GLY A 139 -2.19 -1.26 -12.06
CA GLY A 139 -3.28 -0.73 -11.22
C GLY A 139 -2.88 0.51 -10.41
N TRP A 140 -1.59 0.62 -10.06
CA TRP A 140 -1.05 1.74 -9.27
C TRP A 140 -1.15 3.10 -9.96
N PHE A 141 -1.18 3.12 -11.30
CA PHE A 141 -1.44 4.35 -12.03
C PHE A 141 -2.87 4.87 -11.74
N GLY A 142 -3.85 3.98 -11.66
CA GLY A 142 -5.21 4.33 -11.23
C GLY A 142 -5.25 4.80 -9.77
N PHE A 143 -4.45 4.20 -8.90
CA PHE A 143 -4.33 4.56 -7.49
C PHE A 143 -3.75 5.98 -7.30
N ASN A 144 -2.61 6.28 -7.91
CA ASN A 144 -1.94 7.58 -7.76
C ASN A 144 -2.61 8.68 -8.60
N ILE A 145 -2.81 8.46 -9.91
CA ILE A 145 -3.40 9.48 -10.79
C ILE A 145 -4.87 9.73 -10.41
N GLY A 146 -5.59 8.69 -10.00
CA GLY A 146 -6.97 8.83 -9.52
C GLY A 146 -7.10 9.54 -8.16
N SER A 147 -5.99 9.83 -7.48
CA SER A 147 -6.01 10.60 -6.22
C SER A 147 -6.07 12.11 -6.42
N ILE A 148 -5.91 12.58 -7.66
CA ILE A 148 -5.94 14.02 -7.98
C ILE A 148 -7.35 14.57 -7.74
N SER A 149 -7.42 15.70 -7.03
CA SER A 149 -8.69 16.32 -6.64
C SER A 149 -9.46 16.93 -7.81
N SER A 150 -8.79 17.24 -8.94
CA SER A 150 -9.43 17.75 -10.15
C SER A 150 -8.63 17.42 -11.41
N PHE A 151 -9.29 16.84 -12.42
CA PHE A 151 -8.69 16.58 -13.74
C PHE A 151 -8.49 17.85 -14.59
N ASN A 152 -8.95 19.01 -14.12
CA ASN A 152 -8.75 20.29 -14.83
C ASN A 152 -7.28 20.70 -14.87
N ASP A 153 -6.44 20.19 -13.95
CA ASP A 153 -4.98 20.36 -13.98
C ASP A 153 -4.28 19.09 -14.48
N TRP A 154 -4.32 18.89 -15.79
CA TRP A 154 -3.68 17.75 -16.45
C TRP A 154 -2.15 17.70 -16.23
N LYS A 155 -1.50 18.81 -15.87
CA LYS A 155 -0.06 18.85 -15.64
C LYS A 155 0.32 18.15 -14.34
N ILE A 156 -0.50 18.31 -13.29
CA ILE A 156 -0.35 17.54 -12.05
C ILE A 156 -0.53 16.05 -12.36
N GLY A 157 -1.55 15.69 -13.16
CA GLY A 157 -1.75 14.30 -13.60
C GLY A 157 -0.57 13.69 -14.32
N LEU A 158 0.04 14.43 -15.24
CA LEU A 158 1.25 14.00 -15.92
C LEU A 158 2.44 13.88 -14.95
N SER A 159 2.62 14.85 -14.04
CA SER A 159 3.69 14.83 -13.05
C SER A 159 3.58 13.60 -12.14
N VAL A 160 2.39 13.31 -11.62
CA VAL A 160 2.07 12.15 -10.78
C VAL A 160 2.37 10.85 -11.54
N ALA A 161 1.96 10.75 -12.81
CA ALA A 161 2.20 9.57 -13.63
C ALA A 161 3.71 9.31 -13.85
N VAL A 162 4.48 10.36 -14.14
CA VAL A 162 5.93 10.26 -14.35
C VAL A 162 6.66 9.97 -13.04
N ALA A 163 6.30 10.63 -11.94
CA ALA A 163 6.85 10.36 -10.62
C ALA A 163 6.59 8.91 -10.19
N THR A 164 5.38 8.40 -10.44
CA THR A 164 4.99 7.00 -10.18
C THR A 164 5.84 6.03 -11.00
N THR A 165 6.03 6.30 -12.28
CA THR A 165 6.85 5.46 -13.18
C THR A 165 8.31 5.43 -12.74
N LEU A 166 8.86 6.60 -12.41
CA LEU A 166 10.25 6.72 -11.98
C LEU A 166 10.47 6.08 -10.61
N ALA A 167 9.55 6.22 -9.66
CA ALA A 167 9.63 5.55 -8.38
C ALA A 167 9.58 4.02 -8.50
N MET A 168 8.71 3.50 -9.38
CA MET A 168 8.69 2.08 -9.71
C MET A 168 10.04 1.61 -10.26
N ALA A 169 10.62 2.34 -11.21
CA ALA A 169 11.93 2.04 -11.78
C ALA A 169 13.04 2.09 -10.71
N GLY A 170 13.00 3.09 -9.82
CA GLY A 170 13.91 3.21 -8.69
C GLY A 170 13.83 2.00 -7.79
N GLY A 171 12.62 1.59 -7.40
CA GLY A 171 12.39 0.43 -6.54
C GLY A 171 12.90 -0.87 -7.16
N ILE A 172 12.68 -1.07 -8.46
CA ILE A 172 13.24 -2.20 -9.23
C ILE A 172 14.77 -2.20 -9.15
N ILE A 173 15.42 -1.06 -9.44
CA ILE A 173 16.89 -0.94 -9.45
C ILE A 173 17.47 -1.16 -8.05
N GLY A 174 16.91 -0.50 -7.03
CA GLY A 174 17.37 -0.62 -5.64
C GLY A 174 17.26 -2.05 -5.13
N ALA A 175 16.13 -2.71 -5.40
CA ALA A 175 15.92 -4.10 -5.02
C ALA A 175 16.85 -5.04 -5.79
N ALA A 176 17.05 -4.85 -7.10
CA ALA A 176 17.95 -5.67 -7.90
C ALA A 176 19.40 -5.63 -7.37
N ILE A 177 19.88 -4.44 -7.02
CA ILE A 177 21.23 -4.26 -6.47
C ILE A 177 21.34 -4.95 -5.09
N MET A 178 20.40 -4.65 -4.18
CA MET A 178 20.48 -5.14 -2.80
C MET A 178 20.20 -6.64 -2.68
N SER A 179 19.34 -7.19 -3.52
CA SER A 179 19.02 -8.62 -3.55
C SER A 179 20.00 -9.45 -4.38
N LYS A 180 20.90 -8.81 -5.13
CA LYS A 180 21.79 -9.43 -6.12
C LYS A 180 21.03 -10.16 -7.23
N GLY A 181 19.96 -9.56 -7.73
CA GLY A 181 19.21 -10.07 -8.86
C GLY A 181 18.11 -11.07 -8.53
N ASP A 182 17.69 -11.18 -7.26
CA ASP A 182 16.58 -12.08 -6.90
C ASP A 182 15.26 -11.58 -7.53
N PRO A 183 14.58 -12.41 -8.34
CA PRO A 183 13.43 -11.98 -9.12
C PRO A 183 12.21 -11.61 -8.28
N LEU A 184 12.02 -12.23 -7.11
CA LEU A 184 10.89 -11.91 -6.22
C LEU A 184 11.14 -10.58 -5.51
N PHE A 185 12.37 -10.33 -5.05
CA PHE A 185 12.71 -9.02 -4.52
C PHE A 185 12.65 -7.92 -5.57
N ILE A 186 13.03 -8.19 -6.83
CA ILE A 186 12.90 -7.20 -7.92
C ILE A 186 11.43 -6.86 -8.18
N ALA A 187 10.58 -7.88 -8.29
CA ALA A 187 9.14 -7.69 -8.49
C ALA A 187 8.50 -6.91 -7.32
N ASN A 188 8.82 -7.29 -6.07
CA ASN A 188 8.40 -6.54 -4.89
C ASN A 188 9.07 -5.16 -4.78
N GLY A 189 10.23 -4.95 -5.39
CA GLY A 189 10.91 -3.66 -5.48
C GLY A 189 10.10 -2.66 -6.29
N ALA A 190 9.45 -3.10 -7.38
CA ALA A 190 8.50 -2.27 -8.11
C ALA A 190 7.37 -1.79 -7.18
N ALA A 191 6.76 -2.72 -6.43
CA ALA A 191 5.71 -2.39 -5.47
C ALA A 191 6.22 -1.47 -4.33
N ALA A 192 7.39 -1.72 -3.77
CA ALA A 192 7.98 -0.89 -2.72
C ALA A 192 8.22 0.55 -3.19
N GLY A 193 8.70 0.74 -4.42
CA GLY A 193 8.86 2.06 -5.01
C GLY A 193 7.52 2.77 -5.24
N LEU A 194 6.52 2.04 -5.74
CA LEU A 194 5.16 2.54 -5.92
C LEU A 194 4.48 2.91 -4.59
N VAL A 195 4.65 2.11 -3.54
CA VAL A 195 4.20 2.43 -2.19
C VAL A 195 4.84 3.72 -1.68
N ALA A 196 6.16 3.85 -1.82
CA ALA A 196 6.90 4.97 -1.23
C ALA A 196 6.56 6.31 -1.90
N ILE A 197 6.22 6.33 -3.19
CA ILE A 197 5.87 7.58 -3.86
C ILE A 197 4.46 8.07 -3.54
N CYS A 198 3.58 7.23 -2.99
CA CYS A 198 2.16 7.57 -2.81
C CYS A 198 1.96 8.87 -2.00
N ALA A 199 2.76 9.12 -0.96
CA ALA A 199 2.64 10.34 -0.15
C ALA A 199 3.01 11.61 -0.90
N GLY A 200 4.00 11.53 -1.80
CA GLY A 200 4.61 12.71 -2.41
C GLY A 200 4.37 12.85 -3.91
N ALA A 201 3.60 11.96 -4.56
CA ALA A 201 3.54 11.88 -6.02
C ALA A 201 3.09 13.19 -6.70
N ASP A 202 2.33 14.03 -6.00
CA ASP A 202 1.84 15.34 -6.44
C ASP A 202 2.79 16.51 -6.17
N VAL A 203 3.67 16.39 -5.17
CA VAL A 203 4.54 17.48 -4.69
C VAL A 203 6.02 17.29 -5.03
N VAL A 204 6.49 16.05 -5.24
CA VAL A 204 7.90 15.80 -5.52
C VAL A 204 8.21 15.90 -7.01
N HIS A 205 9.40 16.41 -7.33
CA HIS A 205 9.90 16.34 -8.70
C HIS A 205 10.05 14.86 -9.12
N PRO A 206 9.75 14.47 -10.37
CA PRO A 206 9.78 13.06 -10.77
C PRO A 206 11.13 12.35 -10.57
N VAL A 207 12.25 13.07 -10.71
CA VAL A 207 13.59 12.55 -10.37
C VAL A 207 13.72 12.28 -8.87
N GLY A 208 13.09 13.09 -8.01
CA GLY A 208 12.95 12.79 -6.59
C GLY A 208 12.18 11.48 -6.37
N GLY A 209 11.11 11.25 -7.14
CA GLY A 209 10.38 9.98 -7.14
C GLY A 209 11.28 8.76 -7.45
N LEU A 210 12.19 8.87 -8.43
CA LEU A 210 13.19 7.83 -8.71
C LEU A 210 14.03 7.50 -7.47
N LEU A 211 14.50 8.52 -6.75
CA LEU A 211 15.35 8.35 -5.57
C LEU A 211 14.58 7.78 -4.38
N ILE A 212 13.35 8.26 -4.14
CA ILE A 212 12.45 7.73 -3.11
C ILE A 212 12.21 6.24 -3.35
N GLY A 213 11.88 5.87 -4.59
CA GLY A 213 11.68 4.49 -4.97
C GLY A 213 12.95 3.65 -4.84
N PHE A 214 14.11 4.18 -5.25
CA PHE A 214 15.40 3.51 -5.12
C PHE A 214 15.74 3.15 -3.67
N VAL A 215 15.55 4.09 -2.74
CA VAL A 215 15.76 3.83 -1.31
C VAL A 215 14.77 2.78 -0.80
N ALA A 216 13.49 2.85 -1.18
CA ALA A 216 12.50 1.83 -0.81
C ALA A 216 12.91 0.42 -1.32
N GLY A 217 13.39 0.33 -2.56
CA GLY A 217 13.92 -0.91 -3.14
C GLY A 217 15.12 -1.47 -2.39
N ILE A 218 16.02 -0.62 -1.90
CA ILE A 218 17.15 -1.03 -1.04
C ILE A 218 16.67 -1.51 0.33
N LEU A 219 15.74 -0.79 0.95
CA LEU A 219 15.23 -1.13 2.28
C LEU A 219 14.51 -2.48 2.28
N LEU A 220 13.84 -2.82 1.17
CA LEU A 220 13.04 -4.03 1.06
C LEU A 220 13.81 -5.32 1.45
N PRO A 221 14.89 -5.75 0.77
CA PRO A 221 15.57 -6.99 1.15
C PRO A 221 16.28 -6.90 2.51
N VAL A 222 16.72 -5.69 2.91
CA VAL A 222 17.41 -5.47 4.19
C VAL A 222 16.47 -5.72 5.35
N VAL A 223 15.30 -5.05 5.33
CA VAL A 223 14.29 -5.17 6.38
C VAL A 223 13.70 -6.57 6.38
N TYR A 224 13.42 -7.15 5.22
CA TYR A 224 12.90 -8.52 5.16
C TYR A 224 13.83 -9.50 5.87
N LYS A 225 15.13 -9.45 5.56
CA LYS A 225 16.14 -10.30 6.20
C LYS A 225 16.24 -10.03 7.70
N PHE A 226 16.11 -8.78 8.14
CA PHE A 226 16.12 -8.44 9.57
C PHE A 226 14.91 -9.05 10.29
N ILE A 227 13.69 -8.84 9.78
CA ILE A 227 12.46 -9.39 10.34
C ILE A 227 12.54 -10.92 10.41
N ASP A 228 12.95 -11.56 9.32
CA ASP A 228 13.01 -13.01 9.24
C ASP A 228 14.10 -13.61 10.14
N SER A 229 15.31 -13.05 10.11
CA SER A 229 16.46 -13.66 10.80
C SER A 229 16.60 -13.26 12.27
N LYS A 230 16.17 -12.04 12.64
CA LYS A 230 16.33 -11.49 13.99
C LYS A 230 15.02 -11.51 14.78
N LEU A 231 13.92 -11.03 14.19
CA LEU A 231 12.63 -10.98 14.88
C LEU A 231 11.89 -12.33 14.83
N LYS A 232 12.31 -13.24 13.95
CA LYS A 232 11.69 -14.56 13.76
C LYS A 232 10.20 -14.46 13.40
N ILE A 233 9.86 -13.46 12.60
CA ILE A 233 8.50 -13.26 12.09
C ILE A 233 8.47 -13.70 10.63
N ASP A 234 7.60 -14.66 10.35
CA ASP A 234 7.43 -15.22 9.02
C ASP A 234 6.42 -14.40 8.21
N ASP A 235 6.94 -13.38 7.55
CA ASP A 235 6.21 -12.57 6.59
C ASP A 235 6.34 -13.19 5.19
N VAL A 236 5.26 -13.79 4.69
CA VAL A 236 5.33 -14.66 3.50
C VAL A 236 5.70 -13.89 2.24
N CYS A 237 5.08 -12.73 2.02
CA CYS A 237 5.25 -11.92 0.82
C CYS A 237 6.11 -10.66 1.05
N ALA A 238 6.83 -10.57 2.17
CA ALA A 238 7.58 -9.39 2.58
C ALA A 238 6.70 -8.12 2.76
N VAL A 239 5.44 -8.31 3.17
CA VAL A 239 4.43 -7.25 3.32
C VAL A 239 4.92 -6.10 4.19
N THR A 240 5.60 -6.40 5.29
CA THR A 240 6.14 -5.39 6.20
C THR A 240 7.18 -4.52 5.51
N SER A 241 8.03 -5.11 4.67
CA SER A 241 9.09 -4.38 3.97
C SER A 241 8.51 -3.57 2.80
N VAL A 242 7.60 -4.17 2.02
CA VAL A 242 6.94 -3.53 0.87
C VAL A 242 6.02 -2.40 1.32
N HIS A 243 5.19 -2.62 2.34
CA HIS A 243 4.12 -1.70 2.71
C HIS A 243 4.44 -0.88 3.95
N ALA A 244 4.81 -1.53 5.08
CA ALA A 244 5.06 -0.80 6.32
C ALA A 244 6.26 0.14 6.19
N VAL A 245 7.43 -0.40 5.89
CA VAL A 245 8.66 0.39 5.85
C VAL A 245 8.71 1.32 4.66
N SER A 246 8.35 0.85 3.46
CA SER A 246 8.37 1.74 2.29
C SER A 246 7.31 2.83 2.39
N GLY A 247 6.16 2.55 3.03
CA GLY A 247 5.14 3.54 3.33
C GLY A 247 5.64 4.62 4.29
N ILE A 248 6.23 4.20 5.42
CA ILE A 248 6.84 5.14 6.39
C ILE A 248 7.96 5.96 5.73
N TRP A 249 8.84 5.33 4.95
CA TRP A 249 9.89 6.02 4.22
C TRP A 249 9.33 7.05 3.24
N GLY A 250 8.34 6.65 2.45
CA GLY A 250 7.66 7.52 1.49
C GLY A 250 7.06 8.77 2.15
N THR A 251 6.35 8.58 3.25
CA THR A 251 5.76 9.67 4.04
C THR A 251 6.81 10.60 4.64
N LEU A 252 7.98 10.09 5.04
CA LEU A 252 9.07 10.92 5.55
C LEU A 252 9.83 11.68 4.46
N ALA A 253 9.81 11.15 3.23
CA ALA A 253 10.56 11.70 2.10
C ALA A 253 9.75 12.69 1.24
N ALA A 254 8.42 12.65 1.36
CA ALA A 254 7.49 13.61 0.77
C ALA A 254 7.55 14.96 1.49
#